data_AF-A0A970I1R8-F1
#
_entry.id   AF-A0A970I1R8-F1
#
_cell.length_a   1.000
_cell.length_b   1.000
_cell.length_c   1.000
_cell.angle_alpha   90.00
_cell.angle_beta   90.00
_cell.angle_gamma   90.00
#
_symmetry.space_group_name_H-M   'P 1'
#
loop_
_entity.id
_entity.type
_entity.pdbx_description
1 polymer ?
#
loop_
_entity_poly.entity_id
_entity_poly.type
_entity_poly.pdbx_seq_one_letter_code
_entity_poly.pdbx_strand_id
1 'polypeptide(L)'
;MQKEFQSFIGEEWKNVDLKSPYVKDYRLEVSNFGRLRSVTPKGLNLLKGSDTNGYRTIRLKLFKPRPEEDQLLLDKYLKEIRDLRKVVRKLEKEGPVSEFNSTQGELEKLIKKKDKFLKKETKARTIYYQALVHRLVAEYFLPETHTEGKVVAHLDFNKHNNRPSNLKWMTMEENIAHQQNSPYVISDYKKRKDRFFPSENNSKLTETKVMYLKKLLNEGKPMKQLVRMFKVTETQILRIKRGENWGRVKAAK
;
A
#
# COMPACT_ATOMS: atom_id res chain seq x y z
N MET A 1 23.89 22.75 1.60
CA MET A 1 22.95 23.07 0.52
C MET A 1 21.56 22.60 0.90
N GLN A 2 20.71 23.51 1.38
CA GLN A 2 19.28 23.24 1.50
C GLN A 2 18.75 23.06 0.08
N LYS A 3 18.15 21.90 -0.23
CA LYS A 3 17.41 21.75 -1.48
C LYS A 3 16.18 22.64 -1.36
N GLU A 4 16.23 23.82 -1.98
CA GLU A 4 15.04 24.64 -2.17
C GLU A 4 14.13 23.89 -3.14
N PHE A 5 13.06 23.32 -2.59
CA PHE A 5 12.03 22.70 -3.41
C PHE A 5 11.10 23.81 -3.87
N GLN A 6 10.93 23.95 -5.19
CA GLN A 6 9.89 24.81 -5.75
C GLN A 6 8.52 24.32 -5.21
N SER A 7 7.88 25.19 -4.44
CA SER A 7 6.49 25.00 -4.04
C SER A 7 5.61 25.42 -5.20
N PHE A 8 4.53 24.68 -5.44
CA PHE A 8 3.57 25.09 -6.47
C PHE A 8 2.77 26.31 -6.01
N ILE A 9 2.28 27.10 -6.95
CA ILE A 9 1.38 28.21 -6.64
C ILE A 9 0.12 27.65 -5.97
N GLY A 10 -0.23 28.18 -4.79
CA GLY A 10 -1.36 27.71 -3.98
C GLY A 10 -1.12 26.41 -3.21
N GLU A 11 0.14 25.94 -3.10
CA GLU A 11 0.49 24.78 -2.29
C GLU A 11 0.55 25.15 -0.79
N GLU A 12 -0.35 24.56 -0.03
CA GLU A 12 -0.43 24.71 1.42
C GLU A 12 0.05 23.43 2.11
N TRP A 13 0.82 23.58 3.18
CA TRP A 13 1.37 22.47 3.96
C TRP A 13 0.76 22.44 5.36
N LYS A 14 0.28 21.27 5.80
CA LYS A 14 -0.25 21.04 7.15
C LYS A 14 0.55 19.96 7.88
N ASN A 15 0.70 20.13 9.19
CA ASN A 15 1.43 19.19 10.03
C ASN A 15 0.60 17.94 10.30
N VAL A 16 1.21 16.77 10.09
CA VAL A 16 0.59 15.48 10.37
C VAL A 16 0.93 15.02 11.78
N ASP A 17 -0.09 14.98 12.63
CA ASP A 17 -0.04 14.35 13.92
C ASP A 17 -0.12 12.82 13.77
N LEU A 18 0.87 12.11 14.33
CA LEU A 18 0.94 10.65 14.24
C LEU A 18 0.31 9.94 15.45
N LYS A 19 -0.41 10.65 16.35
CA LYS A 19 -1.24 10.08 17.45
C LYS A 19 -0.57 9.01 18.32
N SER A 20 0.74 9.13 18.61
CA SER A 20 1.45 8.21 19.51
C SER A 20 2.74 8.86 20.05
N PRO A 21 3.26 8.43 21.22
CA PRO A 21 4.50 8.96 21.77
C PRO A 21 5.69 8.42 20.97
N TYR A 22 5.93 8.97 19.79
CA TYR A 22 7.13 8.69 19.02
C TYR A 22 8.19 9.74 19.37
N VAL A 23 9.42 9.30 19.56
CA VAL A 23 10.55 10.24 19.55
C VAL A 23 10.83 10.54 18.08
N LYS A 24 10.43 11.74 17.64
CA LYS A 24 10.66 12.19 16.26
C LYS A 24 11.79 13.20 16.23
N ASP A 25 12.77 12.95 15.38
CA ASP A 25 13.75 13.96 14.96
C ASP A 25 13.19 14.87 13.84
N TYR A 26 11.96 14.61 13.39
CA TYR A 26 11.34 15.32 12.26
C TYR A 26 9.83 15.48 12.37
N ARG A 27 9.32 16.57 11.81
CA ARG A 27 7.88 16.80 11.62
C ARG A 27 7.48 16.29 10.23
N LEU A 28 6.33 15.62 10.13
CA LEU A 28 5.77 15.18 8.86
C LEU A 28 4.74 16.21 8.41
N GLU A 29 4.81 16.64 7.15
CA GLU A 29 3.86 17.58 6.59
C GLU A 29 3.25 17.02 5.30
N VAL A 30 1.96 17.29 5.12
CA VAL A 30 1.18 16.94 3.94
C VAL A 30 0.73 18.20 3.22
N SER A 31 0.85 18.21 1.89
CA SER A 31 0.39 19.31 1.06
C SER A 31 -0.96 19.01 0.42
N ASN A 32 -1.74 20.04 0.11
CA ASN A 32 -2.99 19.95 -0.65
C ASN A 32 -2.80 19.43 -2.08
N PHE A 33 -1.58 19.20 -2.55
CA PHE A 33 -1.30 18.52 -3.82
C PHE A 33 -1.02 17.02 -3.64
N GLY A 34 -1.14 16.49 -2.41
CA GLY A 34 -0.79 15.11 -2.09
C GLY A 34 0.71 14.86 -2.08
N ARG A 35 1.51 15.89 -1.78
CA ARG A 35 2.95 15.76 -1.53
C ARG A 35 3.19 15.60 -0.03
N LEU A 36 4.21 14.84 0.32
CA LEU A 36 4.64 14.64 1.70
C LEU A 36 6.08 15.11 1.86
N ARG A 37 6.41 15.76 2.97
CA ARG A 37 7.78 16.12 3.31
C ARG A 37 8.09 15.87 4.79
N SER A 38 9.33 15.52 5.07
CA SER A 38 9.86 15.51 6.43
C SER A 38 10.70 16.77 6.67
N VAL A 39 10.43 17.41 7.81
CA VAL A 39 11.11 18.62 8.27
C VAL A 39 12.01 18.23 9.43
N THR A 40 13.32 18.19 9.19
CA THR A 40 14.35 17.94 10.22
C THR A 40 15.05 19.27 10.56
N PRO A 41 15.73 19.38 11.71
CA PRO A 41 16.59 20.53 12.00
C PRO A 41 17.68 20.77 10.93
N LYS A 42 18.08 19.71 10.21
CA LYS A 42 19.11 19.75 9.15
C LYS A 42 18.56 20.18 7.78
N GLY A 43 17.24 20.22 7.61
CA GLY A 43 16.59 20.60 6.36
C GLY A 43 15.33 19.80 6.03
N LEU A 44 14.82 20.05 4.82
CA LEU A 44 13.59 19.48 4.28
C LEU A 44 13.89 18.31 3.33
N ASN A 45 13.09 17.25 3.39
CA ASN A 45 13.17 16.12 2.46
C ASN A 45 11.78 15.75 1.92
N LEU A 46 11.64 15.73 0.60
CA LEU A 46 10.40 15.28 -0.05
C LEU A 46 10.30 13.75 -0.05
N LEU A 47 9.14 13.25 0.37
CA LEU A 47 8.84 11.82 0.47
C LEU A 47 8.04 11.38 -0.76
N LYS A 48 8.64 10.55 -1.62
CA LYS A 48 8.00 10.07 -2.85
C LYS A 48 6.92 9.01 -2.62
N GLY A 49 7.06 8.20 -1.56
CA GLY A 49 6.16 7.07 -1.29
C GLY A 49 6.32 5.93 -2.30
N SER A 50 5.41 4.96 -2.20
CA SER A 50 5.25 3.80 -3.10
C SER A 50 3.81 3.72 -3.59
N ASP A 51 3.53 2.89 -4.60
CA ASP A 51 2.16 2.61 -5.03
C ASP A 51 1.71 1.22 -4.55
N THR A 52 0.58 1.16 -3.87
CA THR A 52 -0.02 -0.08 -3.36
C THR A 52 -1.47 -0.14 -3.82
N ASN A 53 -1.84 -1.16 -4.62
CA ASN A 53 -3.17 -1.30 -5.22
C ASN A 53 -3.62 -0.05 -6.04
N GLY A 54 -2.65 0.65 -6.63
CA GLY A 54 -2.85 1.87 -7.39
C GLY A 54 -2.96 3.15 -6.56
N TYR A 55 -2.86 3.07 -5.23
CA TYR A 55 -2.85 4.26 -4.36
C TYR A 55 -1.44 4.61 -3.92
N ARG A 56 -1.13 5.91 -3.85
CA ARG A 56 0.11 6.39 -3.24
C ARG A 56 0.09 6.13 -1.73
N THR A 57 1.07 5.36 -1.25
CA THR A 57 1.29 5.02 0.16
C THR A 57 2.63 5.55 0.65
N ILE A 58 2.70 5.87 1.93
CA ILE A 58 3.96 6.15 2.62
C ILE A 58 4.16 5.12 3.74
N ARG A 59 5.39 4.62 3.86
CA ARG A 59 5.82 3.77 4.97
C ARG A 59 6.96 4.46 5.71
N LEU A 60 6.73 4.82 6.95
CA LEU A 60 7.69 5.49 7.82
C LEU A 60 8.18 4.52 8.88
N LYS A 61 9.49 4.53 9.12
CA LYS A 61 10.11 3.84 10.25
C LYS A 61 10.16 4.83 11.42
N LEU A 62 9.47 4.50 12.51
CA LEU A 62 9.37 5.28 13.74
C LEU A 62 9.96 4.48 14.91
N PHE A 63 10.17 5.14 16.05
CA PHE A 63 10.69 4.52 17.26
C PHE A 63 9.84 4.92 18.47
N LYS A 64 9.46 3.94 19.29
CA LYS A 64 8.92 4.18 20.65
C LYS A 64 9.95 4.96 21.49
N PRO A 65 9.60 5.62 22.61
CA PRO A 65 10.56 6.23 23.50
C PRO A 65 11.51 5.18 24.08
N ARG A 66 12.73 5.59 24.49
CA ARG A 66 13.66 4.67 25.13
C ARG A 66 13.17 4.38 26.55
N PRO A 67 13.13 3.13 27.00
CA PRO A 67 12.97 2.82 28.43
C PRO A 67 14.09 3.46 29.25
N GLU A 68 13.80 3.89 30.48
CA GLU A 68 14.79 4.55 31.34
C GLU A 68 16.00 3.65 31.63
N GLU A 69 15.78 2.35 31.85
CA GLU A 69 16.83 1.35 32.08
C GLU A 69 17.83 1.29 30.92
N ASP A 70 17.34 1.25 29.68
CA ASP A 70 18.16 1.23 28.46
C ASP A 70 18.94 2.54 28.28
N GLN A 71 18.36 3.66 28.71
CA GLN A 71 19.01 4.97 28.67
C GLN A 71 20.18 5.03 29.67
N LEU A 72 19.97 4.58 30.90
CA LEU A 72 21.03 4.49 31.93
C LEU A 72 22.18 3.58 31.48
N LEU A 73 21.87 2.44 30.87
CA LEU A 73 22.89 1.53 30.35
C LEU A 73 23.68 2.16 29.20
N LEU A 74 23.02 2.91 28.30
CA LEU A 74 23.72 3.63 27.24
C LEU A 74 24.66 4.70 27.81
N ASP A 75 24.20 5.47 28.80
CA ASP A 75 24.99 6.54 29.41
C ASP A 75 26.22 5.96 30.14
N LYS A 76 26.07 4.79 30.78
CA LYS A 76 27.19 4.02 31.32
C LYS A 76 28.22 3.66 30.24
N TYR A 77 27.78 3.08 29.11
CA TYR A 77 28.68 2.76 28.00
C TYR A 77 29.39 4.00 27.44
N LEU A 78 28.67 5.11 27.30
CA LEU A 78 29.25 6.36 26.79
C LEU A 78 30.31 6.94 27.74
N LYS A 79 30.10 6.85 29.05
CA LYS A 79 31.07 7.26 30.06
C LYS A 79 32.33 6.39 30.02
N GLU A 80 32.17 5.07 30.07
CA GLU A 80 33.29 4.12 30.00
C GLU A 80 34.11 4.29 28.71
N ILE A 81 33.46 4.44 27.56
CA ILE A 81 34.13 4.70 26.27
C ILE A 81 34.89 6.03 26.30
N ARG A 82 34.31 7.08 26.89
CA ARG A 82 34.96 8.40 27.00
C ARG A 82 36.23 8.30 27.85
N ASP A 83 36.16 7.61 28.98
CA ASP A 83 37.27 7.47 29.91
C ASP A 83 38.39 6.61 29.29
N LEU A 84 38.06 5.48 28.66
CA LEU A 84 39.01 4.66 27.91
C LEU A 84 39.68 5.43 26.76
N ARG A 85 38.93 6.25 26.01
CA ARG A 85 39.51 7.11 24.95
C ARG A 85 40.55 8.11 25.49
N LYS A 86 40.37 8.62 26.71
CA LYS A 86 41.36 9.50 27.35
C LYS A 86 42.62 8.72 27.71
N VAL A 87 42.48 7.49 28.23
CA VAL A 87 43.60 6.62 28.56
C VAL A 87 44.38 6.24 27.31
N VAL A 88 43.70 5.79 26.25
CA VAL A 88 44.33 5.46 24.96
C VAL A 88 45.13 6.66 24.41
N ARG A 89 44.56 7.88 24.44
CA ARG A 89 45.28 9.10 24.01
C ARG A 89 46.51 9.43 24.84
N LYS A 90 46.52 9.10 26.14
CA LYS A 90 47.70 9.28 26.99
C LYS A 90 48.78 8.24 26.66
N LEU A 91 48.38 6.98 26.53
CA LEU A 91 49.27 5.87 26.16
C LEU A 91 49.86 6.01 24.76
N GLU A 92 49.13 6.61 23.82
CA GLU A 92 49.62 6.91 22.46
C GLU A 92 50.82 7.86 22.45
N LYS A 93 50.94 8.75 23.45
CA LYS A 93 52.02 9.74 23.51
C LYS A 93 53.26 9.26 24.26
N GLU A 94 53.07 8.58 25.39
CA GLU A 94 54.15 8.29 26.36
C GLU A 94 54.09 6.86 26.94
N GLY A 95 53.17 6.01 26.44
CA GLY A 95 52.88 4.71 27.03
C GLY A 95 53.64 3.52 26.41
N PRO A 96 53.80 2.41 27.15
CA PRO A 96 54.28 1.15 26.58
C PRO A 96 53.35 0.64 25.47
N VAL A 97 53.94 0.19 24.35
CA VAL A 97 53.18 -0.27 23.17
C VAL A 97 52.25 -1.45 23.50
N SER A 98 52.63 -2.34 24.44
CA SER A 98 51.78 -3.48 24.84
C SER A 98 50.52 -3.04 25.58
N GLU A 99 50.63 -2.08 26.50
CA GLU A 99 49.51 -1.52 27.26
C GLU A 99 48.57 -0.75 26.33
N PHE A 100 49.12 0.04 25.40
CA PHE A 100 48.35 0.71 24.36
C PHE A 100 47.50 -0.28 23.55
N ASN A 101 48.12 -1.35 23.02
CA ASN A 101 47.41 -2.35 22.23
C ASN A 101 46.32 -3.07 23.04
N SER A 102 46.57 -3.34 24.32
CA SER A 102 45.59 -3.95 25.23
C SER A 102 44.39 -3.03 25.46
N THR A 103 44.62 -1.79 25.90
CA THR A 103 43.55 -0.81 26.17
C THR A 103 42.76 -0.45 24.90
N GLN A 104 43.43 -0.38 23.75
CA GLN A 104 42.78 -0.19 22.46
C GLN A 104 41.85 -1.38 22.13
N GLY A 105 42.31 -2.61 22.36
CA GLY A 105 41.48 -3.81 22.21
C GLY A 105 40.28 -3.84 23.15
N GLU A 106 40.41 -3.37 24.39
CA GLU A 106 39.29 -3.21 25.33
C GLU A 106 38.28 -2.16 24.86
N LEU A 107 38.77 -1.00 24.40
CA LEU A 107 37.94 0.05 23.83
C LEU A 107 37.13 -0.46 22.63
N GLU A 108 37.76 -1.19 21.71
CA GLU A 108 37.08 -1.78 20.57
C GLU A 108 36.02 -2.81 20.99
N LYS A 109 36.33 -3.68 21.96
CA LYS A 109 35.36 -4.64 22.52
C LYS A 109 34.16 -3.91 23.12
N LEU A 110 34.38 -2.81 23.84
CA LEU A 110 33.30 -2.04 24.46
C LEU A 110 32.42 -1.32 23.43
N ILE A 111 33.03 -0.73 22.39
CA ILE A 111 32.30 -0.13 21.26
C ILE A 111 31.43 -1.19 20.58
N LYS A 112 31.99 -2.38 20.29
CA LYS A 112 31.24 -3.50 19.71
C LYS A 112 30.07 -3.94 20.60
N LYS A 113 30.26 -4.00 21.92
CA LYS A 113 29.18 -4.28 22.89
C LYS A 113 28.07 -3.24 22.84
N LYS A 114 28.42 -1.94 22.91
CA LYS A 114 27.46 -0.82 22.79
C LYS A 114 26.69 -0.89 21.47
N ASP A 115 27.37 -1.13 20.36
CA ASP A 115 26.74 -1.19 19.04
C ASP A 115 25.79 -2.38 18.90
N LYS A 116 26.16 -3.54 19.46
CA LYS A 116 25.29 -4.71 19.52
C LYS A 116 24.04 -4.44 20.38
N PHE A 117 24.21 -3.78 21.52
CA PHE A 117 23.11 -3.35 22.38
C PHE A 117 22.17 -2.40 21.63
N LEU A 118 22.69 -1.32 21.03
CA LEU A 118 21.91 -0.36 20.25
C LEU A 118 21.17 -1.02 19.09
N LYS A 119 21.80 -1.94 18.34
CA LYS A 119 21.12 -2.68 17.26
C LYS A 119 19.92 -3.48 17.77
N LYS A 120 20.05 -4.17 18.92
CA LYS A 120 18.97 -4.95 19.52
C LYS A 120 17.84 -4.04 20.01
N GLU A 121 18.19 -2.99 20.74
CA GLU A 121 17.26 -2.02 21.31
C GLU A 121 16.49 -1.25 20.23
N THR A 122 17.19 -0.75 19.20
CA THR A 122 16.57 -0.03 18.08
C THR A 122 15.62 -0.94 17.31
N LYS A 123 15.94 -2.23 17.16
CA LYS A 123 15.04 -3.22 16.55
C LYS A 123 13.78 -3.41 17.40
N ALA A 124 13.92 -3.55 18.72
CA ALA A 124 12.80 -3.74 19.64
C ALA A 124 11.86 -2.52 19.67
N ARG A 125 12.39 -1.30 19.53
CA ARG A 125 11.62 -0.04 19.52
C ARG A 125 11.04 0.33 18.16
N THR A 126 11.47 -0.32 17.08
CA THR A 126 11.06 0.03 15.71
C THR A 126 9.55 -0.21 15.53
N ILE A 127 8.85 0.80 15.02
CA ILE A 127 7.47 0.73 14.56
C ILE A 127 7.43 1.13 13.09
N TYR A 128 6.59 0.48 12.31
CA TYR A 128 6.28 0.90 10.95
C TYR A 128 4.92 1.58 10.93
N TYR A 129 4.89 2.83 10.49
CA TYR A 129 3.65 3.55 10.21
C TYR A 129 3.41 3.53 8.71
N GLN A 130 2.21 3.11 8.31
CA GLN A 130 1.79 3.11 6.90
C GLN A 130 0.54 3.96 6.76
N ALA A 131 0.55 4.89 5.80
CA ALA A 131 -0.60 5.72 5.50
C ALA A 131 -0.80 5.87 3.99
N LEU A 132 -2.07 6.06 3.62
CA LEU A 132 -2.48 6.41 2.26
C LEU A 132 -2.45 7.93 2.13
N VAL A 133 -1.82 8.43 1.06
CA VAL A 133 -1.63 9.88 0.88
C VAL A 133 -2.96 10.60 0.72
N HIS A 134 -3.90 10.07 -0.07
CA HIS A 134 -5.22 10.67 -0.24
C HIS A 134 -5.98 10.77 1.09
N ARG A 135 -5.81 9.79 1.99
CA ARG A 135 -6.44 9.83 3.32
C ARG A 135 -5.82 10.89 4.21
N LEU A 136 -4.49 11.03 4.21
CA LEU A 136 -3.83 12.14 4.90
C LEU A 136 -4.32 13.49 4.36
N VAL A 137 -4.41 13.66 3.03
CA VAL A 137 -4.94 14.91 2.48
C VAL A 137 -6.37 15.16 2.94
N ALA A 138 -7.24 14.16 2.88
CA ALA A 138 -8.62 14.27 3.34
C ALA A 138 -8.73 14.65 4.83
N GLU A 139 -7.95 14.01 5.71
CA GLU A 139 -7.96 14.27 7.15
C GLU A 139 -7.53 15.71 7.51
N TYR A 140 -6.63 16.33 6.73
CA TYR A 140 -6.12 17.67 7.03
C TYR A 140 -6.76 18.81 6.22
N PHE A 141 -7.35 18.53 5.06
CA PHE A 141 -7.86 19.56 4.15
C PHE A 141 -9.38 19.50 3.91
N LEU A 142 -10.08 18.44 4.31
CA LEU A 142 -11.54 18.41 4.24
C LEU A 142 -12.18 18.82 5.59
N PRO A 143 -13.32 19.54 5.57
CA PRO A 143 -13.93 20.11 6.78
C PRO A 143 -14.72 19.10 7.65
N GLU A 144 -14.92 17.85 7.21
CA GLU A 144 -15.74 16.88 7.95
C GLU A 144 -15.02 16.29 9.17
N THR A 145 -15.63 16.45 10.35
CA THR A 145 -15.11 15.98 11.64
C THR A 145 -15.60 14.57 12.04
N HIS A 146 -16.71 14.09 11.45
CA HIS A 146 -17.24 12.74 11.66
C HIS A 146 -16.86 11.82 10.51
N THR A 147 -15.65 11.27 10.58
CA THR A 147 -15.09 10.32 9.61
C THR A 147 -15.27 8.86 10.02
N GLU A 148 -15.95 8.61 11.14
CA GLU A 148 -16.14 7.25 11.65
C GLU A 148 -17.04 6.44 10.70
N GLY A 149 -16.56 5.27 10.28
CA GLY A 149 -17.25 4.43 9.29
C GLY A 149 -17.22 4.94 7.83
N LYS A 150 -16.63 6.11 7.56
CA LYS A 150 -16.52 6.64 6.18
C LYS A 150 -15.19 6.27 5.51
N VAL A 151 -15.22 6.19 4.19
CA VAL A 151 -14.05 5.97 3.32
C VAL A 151 -13.79 7.21 2.47
N VAL A 152 -12.53 7.47 2.13
CA VAL A 152 -12.17 8.55 1.20
C VAL A 152 -12.24 8.02 -0.23
N ALA A 153 -13.03 8.66 -1.07
CA ALA A 153 -13.16 8.33 -2.48
C ALA A 153 -12.64 9.46 -3.37
N HIS A 154 -12.10 9.09 -4.54
CA HIS A 154 -11.71 10.00 -5.61
C HIS A 154 -12.90 10.23 -6.54
N LEU A 155 -13.31 11.49 -6.72
CA LEU A 155 -14.46 11.86 -7.55
C LEU A 155 -14.22 11.56 -9.04
N ASP A 156 -12.99 11.72 -9.51
CA ASP A 156 -12.57 11.46 -10.89
C ASP A 156 -12.13 10.01 -11.18
N PHE A 157 -12.21 9.12 -10.18
CA PHE A 157 -11.70 7.74 -10.23
C PHE A 157 -10.18 7.59 -10.45
N ASN A 158 -9.42 8.68 -10.45
CA ASN A 158 -7.97 8.67 -10.57
C ASN A 158 -7.30 8.68 -9.18
N LYS A 159 -6.79 7.52 -8.78
CA LYS A 159 -6.15 7.27 -7.48
C LYS A 159 -4.88 8.08 -7.22
N HIS A 160 -4.31 8.73 -8.24
CA HIS A 160 -3.15 9.62 -8.11
C HIS A 160 -3.53 11.09 -7.97
N ASN A 161 -4.76 11.48 -8.30
CA ASN A 161 -5.23 12.86 -8.13
C ASN A 161 -5.68 13.10 -6.68
N ASN A 162 -4.71 13.36 -5.82
CA ASN A 162 -4.93 13.52 -4.38
C ASN A 162 -5.27 14.95 -3.94
N ARG A 163 -5.81 15.79 -4.84
CA ARG A 163 -6.23 17.15 -4.47
C ARG A 163 -7.46 17.09 -3.56
N PRO A 164 -7.58 17.94 -2.52
CA PRO A 164 -8.76 17.98 -1.65
C PRO A 164 -10.07 18.13 -2.43
N SER A 165 -10.06 18.94 -3.49
CA SER A 165 -11.23 19.14 -4.36
C SER A 165 -11.70 17.88 -5.10
N ASN A 166 -10.83 16.88 -5.25
CA ASN A 166 -11.14 15.58 -5.86
C ASN A 166 -11.45 14.49 -4.82
N LEU A 167 -11.31 14.79 -3.53
CA LEU A 167 -11.51 13.83 -2.45
C LEU A 167 -12.80 14.13 -1.71
N LYS A 168 -13.52 13.08 -1.34
CA LYS A 168 -14.75 13.19 -0.54
C LYS A 168 -14.84 12.02 0.44
N TRP A 169 -15.32 12.29 1.66
CA TRP A 169 -15.73 11.23 2.56
C TRP A 169 -17.09 10.68 2.12
N MET A 170 -17.16 9.37 1.93
CA MET A 170 -18.37 8.66 1.53
C MET A 170 -18.64 7.55 2.53
N THR A 171 -19.91 7.23 2.75
CA THR A 171 -20.28 5.96 3.38
C THR A 171 -19.88 4.79 2.46
N MET A 172 -19.87 3.57 2.99
CA MET A 172 -19.57 2.40 2.17
C MET A 172 -20.57 2.25 1.02
N GLU A 173 -21.85 2.51 1.26
CA GLU A 173 -22.93 2.44 0.26
C GLU A 173 -22.75 3.49 -0.84
N GLU A 174 -22.47 4.74 -0.45
CA GLU A 174 -22.21 5.84 -1.40
C GLU A 174 -20.98 5.54 -2.26
N ASN A 175 -19.90 5.03 -1.66
CA ASN A 175 -18.71 4.68 -2.40
C ASN A 175 -18.98 3.53 -3.39
N ILE A 176 -19.74 2.51 -3.01
CA ILE A 176 -20.12 1.43 -3.94
C ILE A 176 -20.91 2.00 -5.12
N ALA A 177 -21.91 2.84 -4.86
CA ALA A 177 -22.70 3.48 -5.92
C ALA A 177 -21.83 4.34 -6.83
N HIS A 178 -20.91 5.13 -6.26
CA HIS A 178 -19.92 5.91 -7.01
C HIS A 178 -19.05 5.03 -7.91
N GLN A 179 -18.51 3.93 -7.38
CA GLN A 179 -17.67 3.00 -8.16
C GLN A 179 -18.45 2.35 -9.32
N GLN A 180 -19.74 2.04 -9.18
CA GLN A 180 -20.54 1.48 -10.28
C GLN A 180 -20.67 2.46 -11.46
N ASN A 181 -20.66 3.77 -11.18
CA ASN A 181 -20.71 4.82 -12.19
C ASN A 181 -19.33 5.09 -12.83
N SER A 182 -18.28 4.38 -12.42
CA SER A 182 -16.95 4.54 -12.99
C SER A 182 -16.93 4.18 -14.49
N PRO A 183 -16.34 5.02 -15.36
CA PRO A 183 -16.18 4.70 -16.79
C PRO A 183 -15.44 3.37 -17.00
N TYR A 184 -14.52 3.02 -16.11
CA TYR A 184 -13.80 1.75 -16.14
C TYR A 184 -14.72 0.55 -15.87
N VAL A 185 -15.62 0.67 -14.89
CA VAL A 185 -16.59 -0.38 -14.56
C VAL A 185 -17.64 -0.51 -15.67
N ILE A 186 -18.16 0.60 -16.18
CA ILE A 186 -19.13 0.62 -17.28
C ILE A 186 -18.53 0.00 -18.55
N SER A 187 -17.29 0.38 -18.91
CA SER A 187 -16.62 -0.17 -20.08
C SER A 187 -16.27 -1.65 -19.94
N ASP A 188 -15.85 -2.10 -18.76
CA ASP A 188 -15.61 -3.52 -18.49
C ASP A 188 -16.92 -4.33 -18.53
N TYR A 189 -18.01 -3.78 -17.98
CA TYR A 189 -19.34 -4.37 -18.10
C TYR A 189 -19.78 -4.52 -19.56
N LYS A 190 -19.62 -3.46 -20.38
CA LYS A 190 -19.87 -3.51 -21.82
C LYS A 190 -19.03 -4.61 -22.49
N LYS A 191 -17.72 -4.66 -22.24
CA LYS A 191 -16.83 -5.71 -22.76
C LYS A 191 -17.27 -7.11 -22.35
N ARG A 192 -17.70 -7.32 -21.11
CA ARG A 192 -18.22 -8.62 -20.63
C ARG A 192 -19.52 -9.00 -21.32
N LYS A 193 -20.41 -8.04 -21.53
CA LYS A 193 -21.67 -8.22 -22.26
C LYS A 193 -21.42 -8.52 -23.75
N ASP A 194 -20.44 -7.86 -24.35
CA ASP A 194 -20.03 -8.07 -25.75
C ASP A 194 -19.29 -9.40 -25.92
N ARG A 195 -18.60 -9.90 -24.88
CA ARG A 195 -18.15 -11.30 -24.73
C ARG A 195 -19.32 -12.29 -24.52
N PHE A 196 -20.51 -11.98 -25.07
CA PHE A 196 -21.65 -12.90 -25.14
C PHE A 196 -21.27 -14.23 -25.80
N PHE A 197 -20.28 -14.19 -26.68
CA PHE A 197 -19.63 -15.38 -27.22
C PHE A 197 -18.49 -15.76 -26.28
N PRO A 198 -18.62 -16.85 -25.52
CA PRO A 198 -17.50 -17.31 -24.74
C PRO A 198 -16.32 -17.60 -25.67
N SER A 199 -15.13 -17.20 -25.23
CA SER A 199 -13.88 -17.57 -25.89
C SER A 199 -13.88 -19.07 -26.21
N GLU A 200 -13.44 -19.43 -27.42
CA GLU A 200 -13.34 -20.83 -27.88
C GLU A 200 -12.58 -21.71 -26.89
N ASN A 201 -11.68 -21.12 -26.09
CA ASN A 201 -10.81 -21.83 -25.16
C ASN A 201 -11.43 -22.07 -23.77
N ASN A 202 -12.49 -21.37 -23.38
CA ASN A 202 -13.01 -21.40 -21.99
C ASN A 202 -14.49 -21.79 -21.85
N SER A 203 -15.17 -22.20 -22.93
CA SER A 203 -16.55 -22.68 -22.84
C SER A 203 -16.78 -24.07 -23.43
N LYS A 204 -17.66 -24.82 -22.77
CA LYS A 204 -18.10 -26.13 -23.23
C LYS A 204 -18.94 -26.05 -24.52
N LEU A 205 -19.64 -24.93 -24.73
CA LEU A 205 -20.49 -24.65 -25.88
C LEU A 205 -19.99 -23.45 -26.67
N THR A 206 -19.61 -23.69 -27.93
CA THR A 206 -19.33 -22.67 -28.94
C THR A 206 -20.58 -22.41 -29.78
N GLU A 207 -20.57 -21.32 -30.57
CA GLU A 207 -21.67 -21.02 -31.50
C GLU A 207 -21.97 -22.21 -32.43
N THR A 208 -20.94 -22.79 -33.05
CA THR A 208 -21.06 -23.97 -33.91
C THR A 208 -21.68 -25.18 -33.20
N LYS A 209 -21.25 -25.46 -31.95
CA LYS A 209 -21.84 -26.52 -31.13
C LYS A 209 -23.29 -26.25 -30.79
N VAL A 210 -23.66 -25.00 -30.54
CA VAL A 210 -25.05 -24.62 -30.23
C VAL A 210 -25.93 -24.68 -31.47
N MET A 211 -25.43 -24.28 -32.64
CA MET A 211 -26.12 -24.47 -33.93
C MET A 211 -26.42 -25.95 -34.16
N TYR A 212 -25.43 -26.82 -33.93
CA TYR A 212 -25.59 -28.27 -34.06
C TYR A 212 -26.53 -28.86 -33.01
N LEU A 213 -26.41 -28.45 -31.75
CA LEU A 213 -27.32 -28.85 -30.67
C LEU A 213 -28.78 -28.48 -31.00
N LYS A 214 -29.02 -27.26 -31.52
CA LYS A 214 -30.36 -26.82 -31.94
C LYS A 214 -30.89 -27.64 -33.11
N LYS A 215 -30.03 -28.01 -34.08
CA LYS A 215 -30.41 -28.93 -35.16
C LYS A 215 -30.87 -30.29 -34.61
N LEU A 216 -30.09 -30.91 -33.71
CA LEU A 216 -30.44 -32.19 -33.11
C LEU A 216 -31.68 -32.13 -32.20
N LEU A 217 -31.93 -30.98 -31.55
CA LEU A 217 -33.16 -30.73 -30.80
C LEU A 217 -34.37 -30.67 -31.73
N ASN A 218 -34.24 -30.09 -32.93
CA ASN A 218 -35.30 -30.06 -33.95
C ASN A 218 -35.55 -31.45 -34.55
N GLU A 219 -34.52 -32.28 -34.69
CA GLU A 219 -34.62 -33.69 -35.11
C GLU A 219 -35.21 -34.62 -34.03
N GLY A 220 -35.52 -34.11 -32.84
CA GLY A 220 -36.17 -34.87 -31.76
C GLY A 220 -35.24 -35.84 -31.02
N LYS A 221 -33.93 -35.65 -31.06
CA LYS A 221 -32.98 -36.50 -30.31
C LYS A 221 -33.25 -36.45 -28.80
N PRO A 222 -33.16 -37.58 -28.08
CA PRO A 222 -33.47 -37.63 -26.66
C PRO A 222 -32.44 -36.85 -25.82
N MET A 223 -32.95 -36.13 -24.81
CA MET A 223 -32.18 -35.17 -24.01
C MET A 223 -30.95 -35.80 -23.33
N LYS A 224 -31.08 -37.04 -22.84
CA LYS A 224 -29.98 -37.80 -22.21
C LYS A 224 -28.79 -38.01 -23.15
N GLN A 225 -29.03 -38.19 -24.45
CA GLN A 225 -27.96 -38.31 -25.45
C GLN A 225 -27.27 -36.96 -25.67
N LEU A 226 -28.04 -35.88 -25.78
CA LEU A 226 -27.51 -34.52 -25.95
C LEU A 226 -26.64 -34.08 -24.76
N VAL A 227 -27.07 -34.37 -23.53
CA VAL A 227 -26.31 -34.11 -22.29
C VAL A 227 -24.93 -34.78 -22.35
N ARG A 228 -24.89 -36.06 -22.74
CA ARG A 228 -23.63 -36.83 -22.84
C ARG A 228 -22.73 -36.30 -23.94
N MET A 229 -23.30 -36.00 -25.11
CA MET A 229 -22.55 -35.59 -26.29
C MET A 229 -21.93 -34.20 -26.16
N PHE A 230 -22.67 -33.24 -25.59
CA PHE A 230 -22.22 -31.86 -25.41
C PHE A 230 -21.59 -31.59 -24.03
N LYS A 231 -21.59 -32.57 -23.11
CA LYS A 231 -21.04 -32.48 -21.75
C LYS A 231 -21.59 -31.28 -20.95
N VAL A 232 -22.89 -31.03 -21.10
CA VAL A 232 -23.64 -29.94 -20.46
C VAL A 232 -24.83 -30.49 -19.68
N THR A 233 -25.35 -29.71 -18.72
CA THR A 233 -26.50 -30.15 -17.92
C THR A 233 -27.79 -30.12 -18.74
N GLU A 234 -28.74 -30.97 -18.37
CA GLU A 234 -30.07 -31.02 -19.00
C GLU A 234 -30.78 -29.65 -18.92
N THR A 235 -30.69 -28.99 -17.77
CA THR A 235 -31.19 -27.62 -17.57
C THR A 235 -30.58 -26.62 -18.55
N GLN A 236 -29.28 -26.74 -18.86
CA GLN A 236 -28.62 -25.86 -19.82
C GLN A 236 -29.17 -26.05 -21.23
N ILE A 237 -29.45 -27.30 -21.64
CA ILE A 237 -30.08 -27.60 -22.93
C ILE A 237 -31.53 -27.10 -22.96
N LEU A 238 -32.29 -27.25 -21.86
CA LEU A 238 -33.66 -26.72 -21.75
C LEU A 238 -33.70 -25.19 -21.91
N ARG A 239 -32.76 -24.47 -21.28
CA ARG A 239 -32.64 -23.00 -21.43
C ARG A 239 -32.29 -22.58 -22.86
N ILE A 240 -31.49 -23.38 -23.56
CA ILE A 240 -31.19 -23.18 -24.99
C ILE A 240 -32.42 -23.45 -25.86
N LYS A 241 -33.18 -24.50 -25.54
CA LYS A 241 -34.43 -24.86 -26.23
C LYS A 241 -35.50 -23.77 -26.07
N ARG A 242 -35.62 -23.18 -24.87
CA ARG A 242 -36.55 -22.07 -24.56
C ARG A 242 -36.10 -20.72 -25.09
N GLY A 243 -34.87 -20.60 -25.58
CA GLY A 243 -34.31 -19.34 -26.08
C GLY A 243 -33.85 -18.37 -24.98
N GLU A 244 -33.93 -18.75 -23.70
CA GLU A 244 -33.38 -17.99 -22.56
C GLU A 244 -31.86 -17.78 -22.72
N ASN A 245 -31.16 -18.85 -23.14
CA ASN A 245 -29.75 -18.83 -23.48
C ASN A 245 -29.55 -19.06 -24.99
N TRP A 246 -28.59 -18.38 -25.60
CA TRP A 246 -28.26 -18.53 -27.03
C TRP A 246 -29.45 -18.30 -27.99
N GLY A 247 -30.45 -17.50 -27.61
CA GLY A 247 -31.64 -17.25 -28.45
C GLY A 247 -31.33 -16.70 -29.85
N ARG A 248 -30.22 -15.95 -30.00
CA ARG A 248 -29.77 -15.36 -31.28
C ARG A 248 -29.17 -16.36 -32.27
N VAL A 249 -28.66 -17.50 -31.79
CA VAL A 249 -28.02 -18.50 -32.65
C VAL A 249 -29.09 -19.34 -33.34
N LYS A 250 -29.08 -19.38 -34.68
CA LYS A 250 -30.03 -20.20 -35.44
C LYS A 250 -29.59 -21.67 -35.45
N ALA A 251 -30.53 -22.59 -35.64
CA ALA A 251 -30.16 -23.99 -35.87
C ALA A 251 -29.30 -24.10 -37.13
N ALA A 252 -28.33 -25.02 -37.14
CA ALA A 252 -27.60 -25.35 -38.36
C ALA A 252 -28.61 -25.82 -39.42
N LYS A 253 -28.41 -25.38 -40.67
CA LYS A 253 -29.19 -25.86 -41.82
C LYS A 253 -29.02 -27.37 -42.01
#